data_AF-A0A9D1FYG5-F1
#
_entry.id   AF-A0A9D1FYG5-F1
#
_cell.length_a   1.000
_cell.length_b   1.000
_cell.length_c   1.000
_cell.angle_alpha   90.00
_cell.angle_beta   90.00
_cell.angle_gamma   90.00
#
_symmetry.space_group_name_H-M   'P 1'
#
loop_
_entity.id
_entity.type
_entity.pdbx_description
1 polymer ?
#
loop_
_entity_poly.entity_id
_entity_poly.type
_entity_poly.pdbx_seq_one_letter_code
_entity_poly.pdbx_strand_id
1 'polypeptide(L)'
;MTRQGTLIYIDENDKKNAGISANNFAKEDTRNRAYYNDLGARLVQKFLASENIDVSDIYNIHKIHKIVEELDISDIMLKNIHLDVRVVFNENFIFIPKSHFIYDILPDIYLVLLMSNDKKSMRFLGFFEPKLINKNNQNE
;
A
#
# COMPACT_ATOMS: atom_id res chain seq x y z
N MET A 1 -10.82 -18.85 17.22
CA MET A 1 -10.05 -19.22 16.01
C MET A 1 -9.03 -18.12 15.75
N THR A 2 -7.77 -18.37 16.05
CA THR A 2 -6.67 -17.43 15.85
C THR A 2 -6.44 -17.27 14.35
N ARG A 3 -6.84 -16.14 13.76
CA ARG A 3 -6.48 -15.80 12.37
C ARG A 3 -4.97 -15.57 12.33
N GLN A 4 -4.19 -16.60 12.07
CA GLN A 4 -2.77 -16.47 11.77
C GLN A 4 -2.68 -15.90 10.35
N GLY A 5 -2.86 -14.59 10.22
CA GLY A 5 -2.68 -13.90 8.94
C GLY A 5 -1.24 -14.08 8.44
N THR A 6 -1.06 -14.25 7.14
CA THR A 6 0.25 -14.38 6.51
C THR A 6 1.14 -13.19 6.92
N LEU A 7 2.32 -13.50 7.47
CA LEU A 7 3.30 -12.55 7.97
C LEU A 7 4.44 -12.42 6.95
N ILE A 8 4.78 -11.20 6.56
CA ILE A 8 5.90 -10.89 5.67
C ILE A 8 6.95 -10.12 6.47
N TYR A 9 8.18 -10.61 6.49
CA TYR A 9 9.30 -9.94 7.15
C TYR A 9 9.88 -8.83 6.28
N ILE A 10 10.28 -7.74 6.92
CA ILE A 10 10.90 -6.57 6.28
C ILE A 10 12.41 -6.73 6.38
N ASP A 11 13.10 -6.80 5.25
CA ASP A 11 14.56 -6.79 5.24
C ASP A 11 15.15 -5.38 5.12
N GLU A 12 16.46 -5.26 5.28
CA GLU A 12 17.14 -3.95 5.23
C GLU A 12 17.13 -3.35 3.80
N ASN A 13 17.07 -4.18 2.76
CA ASN A 13 16.97 -3.69 1.39
C ASN A 13 15.59 -3.10 1.12
N ASP A 14 14.52 -3.66 1.67
CA ASP A 14 13.17 -3.12 1.60
C ASP A 14 13.11 -1.71 2.19
N LYS A 15 13.63 -1.55 3.41
CA LYS A 15 13.70 -0.25 4.08
C LYS A 15 14.54 0.75 3.29
N LYS A 16 15.69 0.32 2.78
CA LYS A 16 16.58 1.17 2.01
C LYS A 16 15.91 1.65 0.71
N ASN A 17 15.29 0.75 -0.03
CA ASN A 17 14.63 1.08 -1.29
C ASN A 17 13.44 2.01 -1.08
N ALA A 18 12.61 1.75 -0.08
CA ALA A 18 11.52 2.66 0.31
C ALA A 18 12.03 4.03 0.76
N GLY A 19 13.14 4.06 1.49
CA GLY A 19 13.81 5.30 1.87
C GLY A 19 14.27 6.11 0.65
N ILE A 20 14.85 5.46 -0.35
CA ILE A 20 15.28 6.11 -1.59
C ILE A 20 14.07 6.70 -2.35
N SER A 21 12.97 5.95 -2.47
CA SER A 21 11.72 6.43 -3.10
C SER A 21 11.15 7.67 -2.40
N ALA A 22 11.26 7.73 -1.07
CA ALA A 22 10.65 8.78 -0.26
C ALA A 22 11.54 10.03 -0.07
N ASN A 23 12.86 9.91 -0.18
CA ASN A 23 13.80 10.97 0.23
C ASN A 23 13.66 12.29 -0.54
N ASN A 24 13.07 12.28 -1.72
CA ASN A 24 12.93 13.48 -2.55
C ASN A 24 11.76 14.39 -2.15
N PHE A 25 10.87 13.94 -1.24
CA PHE A 25 9.74 14.75 -0.79
C PHE A 25 10.14 15.75 0.31
N ALA A 26 9.84 17.03 0.07
CA ALA A 26 10.16 18.11 1.01
C ALA A 26 9.34 18.05 2.29
N LYS A 27 8.03 17.74 2.19
CA LYS A 27 7.11 17.65 3.33
C LYS A 27 7.28 16.31 4.05
N GLU A 28 7.41 16.35 5.37
CA GLU A 28 7.61 15.16 6.20
C GLU A 28 6.45 14.16 6.10
N ASP A 29 5.20 14.64 6.15
CA ASP A 29 4.03 13.76 6.06
C ASP A 29 3.96 13.04 4.71
N THR A 30 4.23 13.76 3.62
CA THR A 30 4.31 13.19 2.26
C THR A 30 5.43 12.16 2.17
N ARG A 31 6.59 12.45 2.75
CA ARG A 31 7.74 11.54 2.80
C ARG A 31 7.40 10.25 3.57
N ASN A 32 6.80 10.37 4.74
CA ASN A 32 6.40 9.22 5.56
C ASN A 32 5.38 8.34 4.84
N ARG A 33 4.37 8.96 4.22
CA ARG A 33 3.36 8.24 3.43
C ARG A 33 3.96 7.53 2.23
N ALA A 34 4.78 8.23 1.44
CA ALA A 34 5.47 7.64 0.30
C ALA A 34 6.35 6.46 0.71
N TYR A 35 7.04 6.56 1.84
CA TYR A 35 7.84 5.47 2.40
C TYR A 35 6.99 4.22 2.68
N TYR A 36 5.88 4.36 3.41
CA TYR A 36 5.07 3.20 3.77
C TYR A 36 4.28 2.62 2.59
N ASN A 37 3.86 3.45 1.64
CA ASN A 37 3.24 2.96 0.40
C ASN A 37 4.22 2.11 -0.41
N ASP A 38 5.40 2.65 -0.72
CA ASP A 38 6.43 1.92 -1.48
C ASP A 38 6.87 0.65 -0.74
N LEU A 39 7.05 0.72 0.59
CA LEU A 39 7.38 -0.46 1.40
C LEU A 39 6.27 -1.52 1.34
N GLY A 40 5.01 -1.13 1.55
CA GLY A 40 3.88 -2.05 1.52
C GLY A 40 3.73 -2.71 0.15
N ALA A 41 3.79 -1.93 -0.93
CA ALA A 41 3.71 -2.44 -2.29
C ALA A 41 4.82 -3.46 -2.59
N ARG A 42 6.07 -3.18 -2.20
CA ARG A 42 7.20 -4.11 -2.37
C ARG A 42 7.01 -5.43 -1.63
N LEU A 43 6.53 -5.38 -0.39
CA LEU A 43 6.31 -6.60 0.39
C LEU A 43 5.21 -7.47 -0.23
N VAL A 44 4.14 -6.85 -0.74
CA VAL A 44 3.10 -7.57 -1.48
C VAL A 44 3.66 -8.17 -2.76
N GLN A 45 4.46 -7.42 -3.53
CA GLN A 45 5.11 -7.94 -4.73
C GLN A 45 6.02 -9.15 -4.42
N LYS A 46 6.81 -9.08 -3.34
CA LYS A 46 7.61 -10.23 -2.85
C LYS A 46 6.74 -11.43 -2.51
N PHE A 47 5.63 -11.20 -1.80
CA PHE A 47 4.69 -12.27 -1.46
C PHE A 47 4.06 -12.90 -2.71
N LEU A 48 3.54 -12.07 -3.62
CA LEU A 48 2.97 -12.53 -4.89
C LEU A 48 3.98 -13.35 -5.70
N ALA A 49 5.23 -12.88 -5.81
CA ALA A 49 6.31 -13.62 -6.47
C ALA A 49 6.59 -14.97 -5.78
N SER A 50 6.57 -15.02 -4.44
CA SER A 50 6.75 -16.28 -3.70
C SER A 50 5.60 -17.28 -3.92
N GLU A 51 4.42 -16.78 -4.28
CA GLU A 51 3.24 -17.59 -4.67
C GLU A 51 3.19 -17.89 -6.18
N ASN A 52 4.29 -17.67 -6.92
CA ASN A 52 4.40 -17.84 -8.37
C ASN A 52 3.43 -16.98 -9.20
N ILE A 53 2.99 -15.83 -8.66
CA ILE A 53 2.23 -14.85 -9.41
C ILE A 53 3.20 -13.98 -10.20
N ASP A 54 2.94 -13.82 -11.49
CA ASP A 54 3.75 -12.97 -12.36
C ASP A 54 3.57 -11.48 -11.98
N VAL A 55 4.66 -10.89 -11.54
CA VAL A 55 4.78 -9.49 -11.12
C VAL A 55 5.77 -8.73 -12.01
N SER A 56 6.00 -9.19 -13.25
CA SER A 56 6.99 -8.58 -14.15
C SER A 56 6.49 -7.30 -14.84
N ASP A 57 5.18 -7.17 -15.08
CA ASP A 57 4.56 -6.04 -15.80
C ASP A 57 3.93 -4.99 -14.86
N ILE A 58 4.62 -4.57 -13.80
CA ILE A 58 4.05 -3.59 -12.86
C ILE A 58 4.29 -2.15 -13.32
N TYR A 59 3.26 -1.55 -13.91
CA TYR A 59 3.13 -0.10 -14.04
C TYR A 59 2.83 0.52 -12.67
N ASN A 60 3.88 0.94 -11.99
CA ASN A 60 3.78 1.59 -10.68
C ASN A 60 3.63 3.10 -10.89
N ILE A 61 2.38 3.61 -10.89
CA ILE A 61 2.10 5.06 -11.04
C ILE A 61 2.76 5.86 -9.90
N HIS A 62 2.94 5.22 -8.73
CA HIS A 62 3.65 5.80 -7.59
C HIS A 62 5.16 6.06 -7.83
N LYS A 63 5.74 5.67 -8.98
CA LYS A 63 7.10 6.10 -9.36
C LYS A 63 7.15 7.52 -9.94
N ILE A 64 6.00 8.13 -10.23
CA ILE A 64 5.91 9.50 -10.73
C ILE A 64 5.80 10.46 -9.53
N HIS A 65 6.90 11.15 -9.23
CA HIS A 65 7.04 11.97 -8.02
C HIS A 65 5.88 12.96 -7.81
N LYS A 66 5.50 13.73 -8.84
CA LYS A 66 4.38 14.69 -8.77
C LYS A 66 3.04 14.04 -8.44
N ILE A 67 2.80 12.83 -8.92
CA ILE A 67 1.56 12.11 -8.64
C ILE A 67 1.51 11.71 -7.16
N VAL A 68 2.61 11.27 -6.56
CA VAL A 68 2.65 10.88 -5.14
C VAL A 68 2.54 12.08 -4.18
N GLU A 69 3.02 13.25 -4.61
CA GLU A 69 2.81 14.50 -3.85
C GLU A 69 1.32 14.82 -3.72
N GLU A 70 0.58 14.66 -4.80
CA GLU A 70 -0.83 15.05 -4.89
C GLU A 70 -1.80 13.91 -4.53
N LEU A 71 -1.45 12.66 -4.83
CA LEU A 71 -2.28 11.46 -4.72
C LEU A 71 -1.57 10.40 -3.87
N ASP A 72 -2.26 9.91 -2.84
CA ASP A 72 -1.77 8.88 -1.92
C ASP A 72 -1.97 7.47 -2.50
N ILE A 73 -1.09 7.07 -3.40
CA ILE A 73 -1.23 5.84 -4.20
C ILE A 73 -0.17 4.80 -3.83
N SER A 74 -0.55 3.52 -3.88
CA SER A 74 0.31 2.36 -3.60
C SER A 74 -0.04 1.19 -4.53
N ASP A 75 -0.09 1.50 -5.83
CA ASP A 75 -0.61 0.58 -6.84
C ASP A 75 0.32 -0.60 -7.14
N ILE A 76 -0.30 -1.76 -7.36
CA ILE A 76 0.29 -2.91 -8.04
C ILE A 76 -0.66 -3.29 -9.18
N MET A 77 -0.24 -2.98 -10.40
CA MET A 77 -0.96 -3.36 -11.61
C MET A 77 -0.51 -4.76 -12.04
N LEU A 78 -1.38 -5.75 -11.86
CA LEU A 78 -1.21 -7.09 -12.44
C LEU A 78 -2.01 -7.19 -13.75
N LYS A 79 -1.76 -8.22 -14.56
CA LYS A 79 -2.36 -8.39 -15.89
C LYS A 79 -3.89 -8.23 -15.93
N ASN A 80 -4.59 -8.68 -14.89
CA ASN A 80 -6.05 -8.72 -14.83
C ASN A 80 -6.64 -8.03 -13.59
N ILE A 81 -5.80 -7.41 -12.73
CA ILE A 81 -6.27 -6.81 -11.48
C ILE A 81 -5.36 -5.67 -11.04
N HIS A 82 -5.98 -4.54 -10.69
CA HIS A 82 -5.35 -3.38 -10.08
C HIS A 82 -5.54 -3.46 -8.56
N LEU A 83 -4.43 -3.63 -7.84
CA LEU A 83 -4.40 -3.58 -6.39
C LEU A 83 -3.92 -2.21 -5.92
N ASP A 84 -4.45 -1.73 -4.82
CA ASP A 84 -3.83 -0.62 -4.07
C ASP A 84 -3.58 -1.06 -2.63
N VAL A 85 -2.32 -0.97 -2.20
CA VAL A 85 -1.87 -1.50 -0.91
C VAL A 85 -1.96 -0.44 0.19
N ARG A 86 -2.72 -0.73 1.25
CA ARG A 86 -2.88 0.15 2.40
C ARG A 86 -2.16 -0.41 3.62
N VAL A 87 -1.14 0.31 4.09
CA VAL A 87 -0.44 0.00 5.34
C VAL A 87 -1.14 0.73 6.49
N VAL A 88 -1.52 -0.02 7.52
CA VAL A 88 -2.13 0.51 8.75
C VAL A 88 -1.27 0.17 9.95
N PHE A 89 -1.38 0.99 11.00
CA PHE A 89 -0.69 0.81 12.28
C PHE A 89 -1.64 0.39 13.40
N ASN A 90 -2.93 0.34 13.12
CA ASN A 90 -3.99 -0.10 14.02
C ASN A 90 -5.05 -0.83 13.20
N GLU A 91 -5.36 -2.06 13.55
CA GLU A 91 -6.29 -2.91 12.78
C GLU A 91 -7.74 -2.42 12.79
N ASN A 92 -8.09 -1.50 13.69
CA ASN A 92 -9.44 -0.91 13.76
C ASN A 92 -9.65 0.25 12.78
N PHE A 93 -8.58 0.76 12.17
CA PHE A 93 -8.64 1.94 11.31
C PHE A 93 -7.99 1.65 9.96
N ILE A 94 -8.72 1.94 8.89
CA ILE A 94 -8.21 1.91 7.52
C ILE A 94 -8.44 3.31 6.93
N PHE A 95 -7.38 3.90 6.40
CA PHE A 95 -7.45 5.19 5.71
C PHE A 95 -7.52 4.97 4.21
N ILE A 96 -8.52 5.57 3.55
CA ILE A 96 -8.67 5.56 2.10
C ILE A 96 -8.70 6.99 1.59
N PRO A 97 -7.82 7.37 0.65
CA PRO A 97 -7.78 8.72 0.12
C PRO A 97 -9.06 9.08 -0.64
N LYS A 98 -9.68 10.21 -0.30
CA LYS A 98 -10.84 10.75 -1.03
C LYS A 98 -10.53 11.00 -2.50
N SER A 99 -9.30 11.42 -2.79
CA SER A 99 -8.81 11.68 -4.14
C SER A 99 -8.99 10.47 -5.07
N HIS A 100 -8.98 9.24 -4.55
CA HIS A 100 -9.19 8.06 -5.37
C HIS A 100 -10.57 8.04 -6.03
N PHE A 101 -11.58 8.54 -5.32
CA PHE A 101 -12.94 8.65 -5.83
C PHE A 101 -13.16 9.91 -6.66
N ILE A 102 -12.52 11.02 -6.28
CA ILE A 102 -12.67 12.32 -6.97
C ILE A 102 -12.09 12.25 -8.38
N TYR A 103 -10.93 11.58 -8.53
CA TYR A 103 -10.21 11.51 -9.80
C TYR A 103 -10.43 10.19 -10.55
N ASP A 104 -11.34 9.33 -10.07
CA ASP A 104 -11.69 8.04 -10.69
C ASP A 104 -10.48 7.12 -10.91
N ILE A 105 -9.62 6.99 -9.90
CA ILE A 105 -8.42 6.15 -9.89
C ILE A 105 -8.58 4.96 -8.92
N LEU A 106 -9.81 4.44 -8.84
CA LEU A 106 -10.14 3.37 -7.90
C LEU A 106 -9.46 2.05 -8.29
N PRO A 107 -8.86 1.33 -7.33
CA PRO A 107 -8.38 -0.03 -7.58
C PRO A 107 -9.53 -1.01 -7.72
N ASP A 108 -9.28 -2.19 -8.28
CA ASP A 108 -10.23 -3.30 -8.20
C ASP A 108 -10.39 -3.73 -6.74
N ILE A 109 -9.28 -3.80 -5.99
CA ILE A 109 -9.27 -4.09 -4.55
C ILE A 109 -8.23 -3.28 -3.78
N TYR A 110 -8.60 -2.88 -2.57
CA TYR A 110 -7.67 -2.44 -1.55
C TYR A 110 -7.16 -3.65 -0.77
N LEU A 111 -5.83 -3.78 -0.64
CA LEU A 111 -5.18 -4.84 0.12
C LEU A 111 -4.55 -4.25 1.39
N VAL A 112 -4.91 -4.76 2.55
CA VAL A 112 -4.56 -4.13 3.83
C VAL A 112 -3.48 -4.91 4.57
N LEU A 113 -2.42 -4.21 4.93
CA LEU A 113 -1.30 -4.70 5.73
C LEU A 113 -1.26 -4.01 7.09
N LEU A 114 -1.12 -4.77 8.17
CA LEU A 114 -0.84 -4.25 9.50
C LEU A 114 0.67 -4.27 9.75
N MET A 115 1.25 -3.10 10.02
CA MET A 115 2.63 -2.96 10.48
C MET A 115 2.80 -3.49 11.91
N SER A 116 3.86 -4.27 12.16
CA SER A 116 4.21 -4.69 13.52
C SER A 116 4.77 -3.51 14.34
N ASN A 117 4.57 -3.53 15.67
CA ASN A 117 5.04 -2.44 16.56
C ASN A 117 6.55 -2.21 16.49
N ASP A 118 7.33 -3.28 16.28
CA ASP A 118 8.78 -3.22 16.12
C ASP A 118 9.23 -2.87 14.68
N LYS A 119 8.28 -2.68 13.75
CA LYS A 119 8.47 -2.35 12.33
C LYS A 119 9.36 -3.35 11.58
N LYS A 120 9.38 -4.61 12.02
CA LYS A 120 10.15 -5.69 11.38
C LYS A 120 9.33 -6.58 10.46
N SER A 121 8.01 -6.45 10.49
CA SER A 121 7.11 -7.29 9.69
C SER A 121 5.80 -6.57 9.40
N MET A 122 5.09 -7.06 8.39
CA MET A 122 3.70 -6.72 8.14
C MET A 122 2.87 -7.99 8.07
N ARG A 123 1.61 -7.92 8.50
CA ARG A 123 0.65 -9.02 8.43
C ARG A 123 -0.53 -8.62 7.55
N PHE A 124 -0.99 -9.52 6.68
CA PHE A 124 -2.24 -9.30 5.95
C PHE A 124 -3.44 -9.25 6.91
N LEU A 125 -4.21 -8.17 6.82
CA LEU A 125 -5.51 -8.05 7.51
C LEU A 125 -6.65 -8.57 6.64
N GLY A 126 -6.56 -8.35 5.33
CA GLY A 126 -7.57 -8.73 4.36
C GLY A 126 -7.57 -7.80 3.16
N PHE A 127 -8.64 -7.86 2.37
CA PHE A 127 -8.87 -6.99 1.22
C PHE A 127 -10.34 -6.63 1.12
N PHE A 128 -10.64 -5.58 0.36
CA PHE A 128 -12.02 -5.18 0.06
C PHE A 128 -12.10 -4.37 -1.23
N GLU A 129 -13.26 -4.44 -1.89
CA GLU A 129 -13.55 -3.64 -3.07
C GLU A 129 -13.96 -2.20 -2.69
N PRO A 130 -13.67 -1.19 -3.53
CA PRO A 130 -14.04 0.20 -3.25
C PRO A 130 -15.53 0.42 -2.98
N LYS A 131 -16.40 -0.38 -3.60
CA LYS A 131 -17.87 -0.29 -3.45
C LYS A 131 -18.36 -0.58 -2.03
N LEU A 132 -17.54 -1.25 -1.21
CA LEU A 132 -17.85 -1.57 0.19
C LEU A 132 -17.51 -0.43 1.15
N ILE A 133 -16.83 0.63 0.69
CA ILE A 133 -16.46 1.76 1.53
C ILE A 133 -17.70 2.61 1.81
N ASN A 134 -18.01 2.78 3.11
CA ASN A 134 -19.03 3.70 3.55
C ASN A 134 -18.51 5.15 3.46
N LYS A 135 -19.00 5.88 2.46
CA LYS A 135 -18.64 7.29 2.22
C LYS A 135 -19.23 8.27 3.23
N ASN A 136 -20.12 7.83 4.12
CA ASN A 136 -20.74 8.70 5.13
C ASN A 136 -19.87 8.90 6.38
N ASN A 137 -18.83 8.08 6.57
CA ASN A 137 -17.92 8.15 7.72
C ASN A 137 -16.50 8.54 7.24
N GLN A 138 -16.42 9.61 6.46
CA GLN A 138 -15.16 10.13 5.93
C GLN A 138 -14.58 11.18 6.89
N ASN A 139 -13.30 11.03 7.24
CA ASN A 139 -12.54 12.12 7.87
C ASN A 139 -12.52 13.33 6.92
N GLU A 140 -12.58 14.55 7.44
CA GLU A 140 -12.46 15.78 6.64
C GLU A 140 -11.15 15.84 5.85
#